data_AF-A0A923ANI8-F1
#
_entry.id   AF-A0A923ANI8-F1
#
_cell.length_a   1.000
_cell.length_b   1.000
_cell.length_c   1.000
_cell.angle_alpha   90.00
_cell.angle_beta   90.00
_cell.angle_gamma   90.00
#
_symmetry.space_group_name_H-M   'P 1'
#
loop_
_entity.id
_entity.type
_entity.pdbx_description
1 polymer ?
#
loop_
_entity_poly.entity_id
_entity_poly.type
_entity_poly.pdbx_seq_one_letter_code
_entity_poly.pdbx_strand_id
1 'polypeptide(L)'
;MAQDIVFRGIAAPLRLDGAEAVRLLLPVVAAGWPHEFREADPAAVPFFSIRSDAGESLLLCQSHVEATPARRHDPVNALCDMIAALALALPAEDPSLICLHAAGVAMAGRLVVFPSVRRAGKSTLSVALARAGHALYGDDVLPLCFAADNRAFGYSMGIAPRLRLPLPASIERGFRDWVDALDGPRNRQYKYLTLKGQPAQGAALPVGAFVILDRHEVPVPARLCPVTPDVAMDALLHQNFTRDRHSADILQAMAASLSNLPVFRLSFSALSDAVACLETAFSRWPDIGAPDAPAPALPFRKAGIGQGVRRARAPDALLGQRQGTVERTIGGSLYLADVEGWAIHRMDPIAAAIWGVLDVPVTRPELETLLVDTFPEVGHDRIAADLGRLLDHFAHAGLIEAKAGG
;
A
#
# COMPACT_ATOMS: atom_id res chain seq x y z
N MET A 1 -13.50 25.98 -22.47
CA MET A 1 -14.56 24.96 -22.52
C MET A 1 -14.13 23.82 -21.62
N ALA A 2 -15.05 23.29 -20.83
CA ALA A 2 -14.78 22.15 -19.98
C ALA A 2 -14.80 20.85 -20.80
N GLN A 3 -13.92 19.92 -20.45
CA GLN A 3 -13.81 18.60 -21.07
C GLN A 3 -13.71 17.53 -20.00
N ASP A 4 -14.37 16.40 -20.27
CA ASP A 4 -14.25 15.22 -19.43
C ASP A 4 -13.32 14.21 -20.09
N ILE A 5 -12.49 13.58 -19.27
CA ILE A 5 -11.57 12.53 -19.68
C ILE A 5 -12.01 11.25 -18.98
N VAL A 6 -12.41 10.28 -19.79
CA VAL A 6 -12.93 9.01 -19.31
C VAL A 6 -11.84 7.96 -19.45
N PHE A 7 -11.35 7.46 -18.32
CA PHE A 7 -10.41 6.34 -18.28
C PHE A 7 -11.16 5.02 -18.35
N ARG A 8 -10.63 4.05 -19.10
CA ARG A 8 -11.21 2.69 -19.13
C ARG A 8 -11.22 2.11 -17.71
N GLY A 9 -12.38 1.62 -17.29
CA GLY A 9 -12.56 0.99 -15.98
C GLY A 9 -12.77 1.95 -14.82
N ILE A 10 -12.97 3.25 -15.08
CA ILE A 10 -13.33 4.26 -14.07
C ILE A 10 -14.63 4.93 -14.53
N ALA A 11 -15.69 4.87 -13.72
CA ALA A 11 -17.00 5.40 -14.09
C ALA A 11 -17.02 6.94 -14.05
N ALA A 12 -16.41 7.53 -13.02
CA ALA A 12 -16.32 8.98 -12.87
C ALA A 12 -15.24 9.57 -13.81
N PRO A 13 -15.47 10.70 -14.49
CA PRO A 13 -14.47 11.32 -15.35
C PRO A 13 -13.44 12.14 -14.55
N LEU A 14 -12.31 12.44 -15.18
CA LEU A 14 -11.47 13.59 -14.83
C LEU A 14 -12.02 14.82 -15.55
N ARG A 15 -12.29 15.90 -14.83
CA ARG A 15 -12.77 17.16 -15.44
C ARG A 15 -11.65 18.17 -15.60
N LEU A 16 -11.42 18.62 -16.83
CA LEU A 16 -10.54 19.74 -17.15
C LEU A 16 -11.37 20.96 -17.54
N ASP A 17 -11.09 22.12 -16.94
CA ASP A 17 -11.71 23.38 -17.32
C ASP A 17 -10.61 24.43 -17.60
N GLY A 18 -10.39 24.72 -18.89
CA GLY A 18 -9.34 25.65 -19.33
C GLY A 18 -7.91 25.15 -19.11
N ALA A 19 -7.70 23.88 -18.75
CA ALA A 19 -6.40 23.31 -18.40
C ALA A 19 -5.64 22.66 -19.59
N GLU A 20 -5.42 23.40 -20.68
CA GLU A 20 -4.83 22.86 -21.93
C GLU A 20 -3.44 22.25 -21.71
N ALA A 21 -2.62 22.83 -20.82
CA ALA A 21 -1.31 22.26 -20.50
C ALA A 21 -1.42 20.83 -19.95
N VAL A 22 -2.40 20.54 -19.11
CA VAL A 22 -2.63 19.17 -18.60
C VAL A 22 -3.16 18.27 -19.72
N ARG A 23 -4.05 18.80 -20.57
CA ARG A 23 -4.60 18.08 -21.72
C ARG A 23 -3.51 17.53 -22.65
N LEU A 24 -2.46 18.31 -22.89
CA LEU A 24 -1.33 17.93 -23.75
C LEU A 24 -0.38 16.93 -23.08
N LEU A 25 -0.18 17.04 -21.77
CA LEU A 25 0.77 16.19 -21.03
C LEU A 25 0.17 14.83 -20.64
N LEU A 26 -1.16 14.75 -20.44
CA LEU A 26 -1.82 13.54 -19.97
C LEU A 26 -1.58 12.32 -20.86
N PRO A 27 -1.71 12.37 -22.20
CA PRO A 27 -1.50 11.20 -23.05
C PRO A 27 -0.07 10.62 -22.97
N VAL A 28 0.91 11.44 -22.60
CA VAL A 28 2.29 10.99 -22.38
C VAL A 28 2.43 10.26 -21.05
N VAL A 29 1.80 10.79 -20.00
CA VAL A 29 1.87 10.21 -18.65
C VAL A 29 1.02 8.95 -18.51
N ALA A 30 -0.16 8.93 -19.10
CA ALA A 30 -1.11 7.82 -19.04
C ALA A 30 -1.17 7.02 -20.35
N ALA A 31 -0.05 6.94 -21.08
CA ALA A 31 0.03 6.29 -22.38
C ALA A 31 -0.40 4.80 -22.35
N GLY A 32 -0.19 4.13 -21.21
CA GLY A 32 -0.59 2.73 -21.02
C GLY A 32 -2.03 2.57 -20.52
N TRP A 33 -2.74 3.64 -20.18
CA TRP A 33 -4.14 3.58 -19.71
C TRP A 33 -5.07 4.15 -20.79
N PRO A 34 -5.89 3.32 -21.45
CA PRO A 34 -6.84 3.81 -22.46
C PRO A 34 -7.78 4.88 -21.88
N HIS A 35 -7.86 6.03 -22.56
CA HIS A 35 -8.71 7.15 -22.16
C HIS A 35 -9.21 7.93 -23.38
N GLU A 36 -10.35 8.61 -23.21
CA GLU A 36 -10.98 9.41 -24.26
C GLU A 36 -11.33 10.80 -23.75
N PHE A 37 -11.16 11.81 -24.61
CA PHE A 37 -11.59 13.19 -24.35
C PHE A 37 -12.99 13.41 -24.90
N ARG A 38 -13.88 13.96 -24.08
CA ARG A 38 -15.27 14.27 -24.44
C ARG A 38 -15.63 15.68 -23.97
N GLU A 39 -16.68 16.23 -24.55
CA GLU A 39 -17.31 17.42 -23.99
C GLU A 39 -17.80 17.12 -22.57
N ALA A 40 -17.62 18.06 -21.63
CA ALA A 40 -17.97 17.81 -20.25
C ALA A 40 -19.48 17.64 -20.06
N ASP A 41 -19.89 16.61 -19.32
CA ASP A 41 -21.29 16.40 -18.94
C ASP A 41 -21.58 17.10 -17.60
N PRO A 42 -22.41 18.16 -17.57
CA PRO A 42 -22.73 18.86 -16.33
C PRO A 42 -23.34 17.97 -15.23
N ALA A 43 -23.98 16.85 -15.60
CA ALA A 43 -24.57 15.91 -14.65
C ALA A 43 -23.55 14.92 -14.05
N ALA A 44 -22.41 14.71 -14.71
CA ALA A 44 -21.38 13.81 -14.22
C ALA A 44 -20.62 14.41 -13.03
N VAL A 45 -20.43 13.61 -11.98
CA VAL A 45 -19.58 13.92 -10.84
C VAL A 45 -18.18 13.38 -11.13
N PRO A 46 -17.16 14.23 -11.33
CA PRO A 46 -15.81 13.78 -11.62
C PRO A 46 -15.14 13.20 -10.38
N PHE A 47 -14.16 12.29 -10.55
CA PHE A 47 -13.31 11.85 -9.44
C PHE A 47 -12.28 12.92 -9.05
N PHE A 48 -11.90 13.76 -10.03
CA PHE A 48 -10.95 14.84 -9.87
C PHE A 48 -11.25 15.98 -10.85
N SER A 49 -11.03 17.22 -10.43
CA SER A 49 -11.18 18.41 -11.28
C SER A 49 -9.89 19.24 -11.31
N ILE A 50 -9.54 19.73 -12.49
CA ILE A 50 -8.44 20.68 -12.70
C ILE A 50 -8.98 21.89 -13.47
N ARG A 51 -8.92 23.08 -12.86
CA ARG A 51 -9.40 24.32 -13.45
C ARG A 51 -8.30 25.36 -13.57
N SER A 52 -8.26 26.07 -14.70
CA SER A 52 -7.49 27.29 -14.86
C SER A 52 -8.37 28.50 -14.57
N ASP A 53 -7.95 29.37 -13.66
CA ASP A 53 -8.61 30.66 -13.43
C ASP A 53 -7.92 31.76 -14.25
N ALA A 54 -8.66 32.77 -14.71
CA ALA A 54 -8.10 33.86 -15.52
C ALA A 54 -7.06 34.66 -14.72
N GLY A 55 -5.86 34.84 -15.30
CA GLY A 55 -4.76 35.60 -14.68
C GLY A 55 -3.90 34.80 -13.69
N GLU A 56 -4.25 33.54 -13.39
CA GLU A 56 -3.48 32.66 -12.51
C GLU A 56 -2.56 31.75 -13.32
N SER A 57 -1.33 31.57 -12.85
CA SER A 57 -0.35 30.65 -13.47
C SER A 57 -0.47 29.21 -12.97
N LEU A 58 -1.15 29.00 -11.83
CA LEU A 58 -1.37 27.70 -11.20
C LEU A 58 -2.80 27.23 -11.38
N LEU A 59 -2.96 25.93 -11.55
CA LEU A 59 -4.22 25.23 -11.75
C LEU A 59 -4.84 24.86 -10.40
N LEU A 60 -6.12 25.15 -10.22
CA LEU A 60 -6.89 24.71 -9.07
C LEU A 60 -7.26 23.23 -9.24
N CYS A 61 -6.78 22.39 -8.34
CA CYS A 61 -6.94 20.94 -8.34
C CYS A 61 -7.81 20.51 -7.16
N GLN A 62 -8.83 19.71 -7.41
CA GLN A 62 -9.77 19.25 -6.39
C GLN A 62 -10.04 17.75 -6.54
N SER A 63 -9.80 17.01 -5.47
CA SER A 63 -10.23 15.61 -5.33
C SER A 63 -11.69 15.53 -4.91
N HIS A 64 -12.43 14.60 -5.49
CA HIS A 64 -13.81 14.28 -5.12
C HIS A 64 -13.95 12.85 -4.58
N VAL A 65 -12.85 12.09 -4.56
CA VAL A 65 -12.77 10.77 -3.92
C VAL A 65 -12.31 10.85 -2.47
N GLU A 66 -11.68 11.96 -2.08
CA GLU A 66 -11.28 12.25 -0.70
C GLU A 66 -11.71 13.67 -0.31
N ALA A 67 -12.07 13.84 0.97
CA ALA A 67 -12.43 15.14 1.54
C ALA A 67 -11.19 15.99 1.86
N THR A 68 -10.37 16.27 0.85
CA THR A 68 -9.18 17.13 0.97
C THR A 68 -9.44 18.53 0.40
N PRO A 69 -8.91 19.61 1.03
CA PRO A 69 -9.01 20.95 0.46
C PRO A 69 -8.41 21.04 -0.93
N ALA A 70 -9.02 21.85 -1.81
CA ALA A 70 -8.48 22.12 -3.13
C ALA A 70 -7.09 22.79 -3.04
N ARG A 71 -6.20 22.44 -3.98
CA ARG A 71 -4.80 22.90 -4.02
C ARG A 71 -4.50 23.59 -5.33
N ARG A 72 -3.52 24.50 -5.34
CA ARG A 72 -3.02 25.12 -6.58
C ARG A 72 -1.68 24.51 -6.99
N HIS A 73 -1.60 24.02 -8.22
CA HIS A 73 -0.45 23.28 -8.75
C HIS A 73 -0.06 23.73 -10.14
N ASP A 74 1.23 23.63 -10.47
CA ASP A 74 1.65 23.64 -11.87
C ASP A 74 1.15 22.38 -12.60
N PRO A 75 1.16 22.34 -13.95
CA PRO A 75 0.59 21.22 -14.70
C PRO A 75 1.15 19.83 -14.35
N VAL A 76 2.44 19.73 -14.02
CA VAL A 76 3.07 18.44 -13.68
C VAL A 76 2.65 17.99 -12.28
N ASN A 77 2.58 18.92 -11.32
CA ASN A 77 2.06 18.63 -9.98
C ASN A 77 0.55 18.33 -10.01
N ALA A 78 -0.23 18.97 -10.88
CA ALA A 78 -1.65 18.68 -11.08
C ALA A 78 -1.86 17.25 -11.58
N LEU A 79 -1.03 16.79 -12.54
CA LEU A 79 -1.03 15.39 -12.99
C LEU A 79 -0.67 14.42 -11.86
N CYS A 80 0.32 14.76 -11.01
CA CYS A 80 0.67 13.93 -9.86
C CYS A 80 -0.50 13.75 -8.89
N ASP A 81 -1.20 14.85 -8.57
CA ASP A 81 -2.34 14.82 -7.64
C ASP A 81 -3.52 14.05 -8.25
N MET A 82 -3.77 14.26 -9.54
CA MET A 82 -4.79 13.51 -10.29
C MET A 82 -4.51 12.01 -10.32
N ILE A 83 -3.26 11.57 -10.54
CA ILE A 83 -2.91 10.14 -10.53
C ILE A 83 -3.15 9.53 -9.14
N ALA A 84 -2.84 10.26 -8.07
CA ALA A 84 -3.14 9.80 -6.72
C ALA A 84 -4.65 9.62 -6.51
N ALA A 85 -5.47 10.59 -6.97
CA ALA A 85 -6.93 10.47 -6.92
C ALA A 85 -7.46 9.32 -7.80
N LEU A 86 -6.88 9.11 -8.99
CA LEU A 86 -7.23 7.98 -9.87
C LEU A 86 -6.95 6.63 -9.19
N ALA A 87 -5.81 6.51 -8.49
CA ALA A 87 -5.46 5.32 -7.72
C ALA A 87 -6.43 5.05 -6.56
N LEU A 88 -7.00 6.10 -5.97
CA LEU A 88 -8.01 6.01 -4.91
C LEU A 88 -9.41 5.70 -5.45
N ALA A 89 -9.71 6.13 -6.68
CA ALA A 89 -10.96 5.79 -7.36
C ALA A 89 -11.01 4.30 -7.75
N LEU A 90 -9.88 3.71 -8.14
CA LEU A 90 -9.81 2.37 -8.71
C LEU A 90 -10.45 1.27 -7.82
N PRO A 91 -10.21 1.18 -6.49
CA PRO A 91 -10.86 0.18 -5.65
C PRO A 91 -12.39 0.33 -5.57
N ALA A 92 -12.96 1.51 -5.84
CA ALA A 92 -14.42 1.66 -5.87
C ALA A 92 -15.06 0.90 -7.06
N GLU A 93 -14.29 0.71 -8.13
CA GLU A 93 -14.71 0.06 -9.38
C GLU A 93 -14.50 -1.46 -9.35
N ASP A 94 -13.53 -1.95 -8.58
CA ASP A 94 -13.24 -3.37 -8.41
C ASP A 94 -13.09 -3.75 -6.93
N PRO A 95 -14.07 -4.47 -6.33
CA PRO A 95 -14.04 -4.88 -4.93
C PRO A 95 -12.94 -5.90 -4.60
N SER A 96 -12.31 -6.51 -5.60
CA SER A 96 -11.22 -7.49 -5.41
C SER A 96 -9.83 -6.85 -5.28
N LEU A 97 -9.72 -5.54 -5.56
CA LEU A 97 -8.46 -4.82 -5.49
C LEU A 97 -8.24 -4.17 -4.13
N ILE A 98 -6.98 -4.22 -3.70
CA ILE A 98 -6.37 -3.23 -2.81
C ILE A 98 -5.25 -2.50 -3.57
N CYS A 99 -4.92 -1.29 -3.16
CA CYS A 99 -3.83 -0.53 -3.76
C CYS A 99 -2.74 -0.28 -2.71
N LEU A 100 -1.50 -0.60 -3.09
CA LEU A 100 -0.32 -0.37 -2.26
C LEU A 100 0.50 0.80 -2.78
N HIS A 101 1.08 1.58 -1.88
CA HIS A 101 2.23 2.43 -2.16
C HIS A 101 3.50 1.58 -2.35
N ALA A 102 3.63 0.97 -3.52
CA ALA A 102 4.69 0.04 -3.86
C ALA A 102 5.08 0.15 -5.33
N ALA A 103 6.29 -0.33 -5.64
CA ALA A 103 6.69 -0.57 -7.02
C ALA A 103 6.58 -2.06 -7.31
N GLY A 104 6.24 -2.42 -8.54
CA GLY A 104 6.23 -3.79 -9.02
C GLY A 104 7.05 -3.90 -10.30
N VAL A 105 8.07 -4.75 -10.30
CA VAL A 105 8.93 -4.97 -11.46
C VAL A 105 8.89 -6.43 -11.87
N ALA A 106 8.70 -6.71 -13.16
CA ALA A 106 8.70 -8.05 -13.69
C ALA A 106 10.13 -8.61 -13.79
N MET A 107 10.37 -9.76 -13.18
CA MET A 107 11.61 -10.52 -13.26
C MET A 107 11.27 -11.99 -13.51
N ALA A 108 11.81 -12.56 -14.59
CA ALA A 108 11.56 -13.96 -14.99
C ALA A 108 10.07 -14.37 -14.94
N GLY A 109 9.17 -13.50 -15.41
CA GLY A 109 7.72 -13.77 -15.48
C GLY A 109 6.93 -13.61 -14.18
N ARG A 110 7.51 -13.03 -13.13
CA ARG A 110 6.79 -12.71 -11.87
C ARG A 110 7.12 -11.32 -11.37
N LEU A 111 6.30 -10.77 -10.49
CA LEU A 111 6.57 -9.46 -9.88
C LEU A 111 7.43 -9.58 -8.63
N VAL A 112 8.51 -8.81 -8.61
CA VAL A 112 9.16 -8.39 -7.38
C VAL A 112 8.50 -7.10 -6.92
N VAL A 113 7.88 -7.15 -5.74
CA VAL A 113 7.14 -6.02 -5.17
C VAL A 113 7.99 -5.34 -4.11
N PHE A 114 8.14 -4.03 -4.22
CA PHE A 114 8.91 -3.18 -3.32
C PHE A 114 7.97 -2.28 -2.51
N PRO A 115 7.32 -2.79 -1.44
CA PRO A 115 6.56 -1.93 -0.54
C PRO A 115 7.55 -1.01 0.16
N SER A 116 7.36 0.30 0.05
CA SER A 116 8.38 1.25 0.50
C SER A 116 7.83 2.28 1.44
N VAL A 117 8.42 2.34 2.63
CA VAL A 117 8.34 3.50 3.52
C VAL A 117 9.11 4.69 2.90
N ARG A 118 8.75 5.92 3.28
CA ARG A 118 9.26 7.15 2.67
C ARG A 118 10.80 7.16 2.57
N ARG A 119 11.31 7.58 1.40
CA ARG A 119 12.74 7.83 1.07
C ARG A 119 13.65 6.62 0.87
N ALA A 120 13.12 5.39 0.74
CA ALA A 120 13.95 4.20 0.47
C ALA A 120 14.56 4.13 -0.96
N GLY A 121 14.26 5.09 -1.85
CA GLY A 121 14.80 5.11 -3.22
C GLY A 121 14.03 4.24 -4.22
N LYS A 122 12.84 3.73 -3.86
CA LYS A 122 11.92 2.92 -4.70
C LYS A 122 11.87 3.37 -6.15
N SER A 123 11.48 4.63 -6.38
CA SER A 123 11.28 5.12 -7.75
C SER A 123 12.57 5.23 -8.56
N THR A 124 13.70 5.41 -7.89
CA THR A 124 14.99 5.43 -8.59
C THR A 124 15.45 4.02 -8.93
N LEU A 125 15.27 3.06 -8.02
CA LEU A 125 15.61 1.66 -8.25
C LEU A 125 14.70 1.01 -9.31
N SER A 126 13.39 1.25 -9.25
CA SER A 126 12.41 0.73 -10.20
C SER A 126 12.71 1.20 -11.63
N VAL A 127 13.06 2.48 -11.80
CA VAL A 127 13.50 3.05 -13.08
C VAL A 127 14.85 2.51 -13.51
N ALA A 128 15.79 2.25 -12.59
CA ALA A 128 17.06 1.61 -12.92
C ALA A 128 16.87 0.17 -13.41
N LEU A 129 15.94 -0.58 -12.83
CA LEU A 129 15.54 -1.90 -13.34
C LEU A 129 14.88 -1.80 -14.71
N ALA A 130 14.05 -0.79 -14.93
CA ALA A 130 13.47 -0.54 -16.26
C ALA A 130 14.54 -0.20 -17.31
N ARG A 131 15.57 0.56 -16.94
CA ARG A 131 16.75 0.79 -17.78
C ARG A 131 17.50 -0.50 -18.11
N ALA A 132 17.54 -1.45 -17.17
CA ALA A 132 18.14 -2.78 -17.37
C ALA A 132 17.25 -3.74 -18.19
N GLY A 133 16.06 -3.31 -18.60
CA GLY A 133 15.18 -4.08 -19.50
C GLY A 133 14.01 -4.77 -18.81
N HIS A 134 13.82 -4.57 -17.50
CA HIS A 134 12.70 -5.16 -16.77
C HIS A 134 11.43 -4.30 -16.92
N ALA A 135 10.28 -4.94 -17.12
CA ALA A 135 9.01 -4.24 -17.25
C ALA A 135 8.54 -3.71 -15.88
N LEU A 136 8.15 -2.43 -15.82
CA LEU A 136 7.64 -1.79 -14.62
C LEU A 136 6.11 -1.78 -14.62
N TYR A 137 5.51 -2.48 -13.66
CA TYR A 137 4.05 -2.57 -13.52
C TYR A 137 3.49 -1.35 -12.79
N GLY A 138 4.19 -0.90 -11.75
CA GLY A 138 3.85 0.30 -11.03
C GLY A 138 5.10 0.87 -10.37
N ASP A 139 5.17 2.19 -10.29
CA ASP A 139 6.24 2.86 -9.56
C ASP A 139 5.79 3.30 -8.18
N ASP A 140 4.67 4.02 -8.09
CA ASP A 140 4.18 4.65 -6.86
C ASP A 140 2.93 3.98 -6.28
N VAL A 141 2.15 3.38 -7.16
CA VAL A 141 0.95 2.63 -6.82
C VAL A 141 1.00 1.30 -7.56
N LEU A 142 0.71 0.23 -6.82
CA LEU A 142 0.55 -1.12 -7.36
C LEU A 142 -0.79 -1.69 -6.86
N PRO A 143 -1.81 -1.79 -7.72
CA PRO A 143 -3.00 -2.57 -7.43
C PRO A 143 -2.64 -4.04 -7.27
N LEU A 144 -3.13 -4.67 -6.20
CA LEU A 144 -2.99 -6.08 -5.91
C LEU A 144 -4.37 -6.73 -5.80
N CYS A 145 -4.48 -7.95 -6.30
CA CYS A 145 -5.58 -8.86 -6.00
C CYS A 145 -5.04 -10.14 -5.37
N PHE A 146 -5.91 -10.84 -4.64
CA PHE A 146 -5.62 -12.15 -4.07
C PHE A 146 -6.61 -13.16 -4.64
N ALA A 147 -6.07 -14.19 -5.26
CA ALA A 147 -6.83 -15.28 -5.85
C ALA A 147 -7.27 -16.29 -4.79
N ALA A 148 -8.31 -17.07 -5.10
CA ALA A 148 -8.83 -18.11 -4.20
C ALA A 148 -7.81 -19.21 -3.85
N ASP A 149 -6.75 -19.36 -4.64
CA ASP A 149 -5.64 -20.28 -4.41
C ASP A 149 -4.50 -19.67 -3.57
N ASN A 150 -4.75 -18.52 -2.93
CA ASN A 150 -3.82 -17.74 -2.11
C ASN A 150 -2.65 -17.10 -2.87
N ARG A 151 -2.64 -17.14 -4.21
CA ARG A 151 -1.67 -16.37 -5.00
C ARG A 151 -2.05 -14.90 -5.02
N ALA A 152 -1.06 -14.02 -4.94
CA ALA A 152 -1.23 -12.60 -5.18
C ALA A 152 -0.85 -12.26 -6.62
N PHE A 153 -1.59 -11.34 -7.24
CA PHE A 153 -1.27 -10.78 -8.54
C PHE A 153 -1.20 -9.27 -8.45
N GLY A 154 -0.19 -8.68 -9.08
CA GLY A 154 -0.07 -7.24 -9.22
C GLY A 154 -0.43 -6.81 -10.63
N TYR A 155 -1.09 -5.66 -10.73
CA TYR A 155 -1.60 -5.12 -12.00
C TYR A 155 -0.86 -3.84 -12.35
N SER A 156 -0.60 -3.66 -13.63
CA SER A 156 -0.07 -2.38 -14.09
C SER A 156 -1.17 -1.32 -14.11
N MET A 157 -0.79 -0.09 -13.71
CA MET A 157 -1.63 1.08 -13.93
C MET A 157 -1.46 1.68 -15.33
N GLY A 158 -0.45 1.29 -16.11
CA GLY A 158 -0.16 1.94 -17.39
C GLY A 158 0.21 3.44 -17.27
N ILE A 159 0.69 3.85 -16.10
CA ILE A 159 1.15 5.22 -15.82
C ILE A 159 2.68 5.26 -15.89
N ALA A 160 3.22 6.27 -16.57
CA ALA A 160 4.66 6.51 -16.66
C ALA A 160 5.31 6.69 -15.27
N PRO A 161 6.51 6.13 -15.03
CA PRO A 161 7.19 6.31 -13.76
C PRO A 161 7.63 7.75 -13.56
N ARG A 162 7.69 8.18 -12.29
CA ARG A 162 7.98 9.55 -11.90
C ARG A 162 9.20 9.60 -10.97
N LEU A 163 10.23 10.31 -11.39
CA LEU A 163 11.38 10.62 -10.54
C LEU A 163 11.22 11.99 -9.87
N ARG A 164 11.70 12.07 -8.62
CA ARG A 164 11.87 13.35 -7.92
C ARG A 164 13.20 14.00 -8.30
N LEU A 165 13.16 15.31 -8.53
CA LEU A 165 14.30 16.13 -8.92
C LEU A 165 14.70 17.13 -7.80
N PRO A 166 16.00 17.50 -7.74
CA PRO A 166 17.11 16.90 -8.47
C PRO A 166 17.39 15.46 -7.99
N LEU A 167 17.94 14.63 -8.87
CA LEU A 167 18.41 13.30 -8.45
C LEU A 167 19.56 13.44 -7.43
N PRO A 168 19.61 12.61 -6.37
CA PRO A 168 20.66 12.67 -5.35
C PRO A 168 22.06 12.68 -5.95
N ALA A 169 23.00 13.39 -5.32
CA ALA A 169 24.38 13.52 -5.83
C ALA A 169 25.12 12.16 -5.90
N SER A 170 24.72 11.19 -5.06
CA SER A 170 25.24 9.83 -5.05
C SER A 170 24.81 8.97 -6.26
N ILE A 171 23.88 9.46 -7.09
CA ILE A 171 23.48 8.76 -8.31
C ILE A 171 24.57 8.87 -9.38
N GLU A 172 24.96 7.70 -9.92
CA GLU A 172 25.96 7.57 -10.98
C GLU A 172 25.66 8.47 -12.20
N ARG A 173 26.72 9.07 -12.75
CA ARG A 173 26.62 9.99 -13.89
C ARG A 173 25.90 9.37 -15.08
N GLY A 174 26.23 8.12 -15.44
CA GLY A 174 25.60 7.45 -16.57
C GLY A 174 24.09 7.22 -16.41
N PHE A 175 23.59 7.04 -15.19
CA PHE A 175 22.15 6.98 -14.94
C PHE A 175 21.50 8.36 -15.03
N ARG A 176 22.15 9.40 -14.50
CA ARG A 176 21.68 10.78 -14.60
C ARG A 176 21.56 11.24 -16.05
N ASP A 177 22.61 11.04 -16.84
CA ASP A 177 22.65 11.44 -18.26
C ASP A 177 21.56 10.70 -19.05
N TRP A 178 21.33 9.42 -18.75
CA TRP A 178 20.23 8.65 -19.36
C TRP A 178 18.85 9.20 -18.96
N VAL A 179 18.62 9.50 -17.67
CA VAL A 179 17.37 10.11 -17.21
C VAL A 179 17.17 11.47 -17.88
N ASP A 180 18.20 12.29 -18.00
CA ASP A 180 18.11 13.62 -18.61
C ASP A 180 17.77 13.53 -20.11
N ALA A 181 18.31 12.54 -20.83
CA ALA A 181 18.05 12.30 -22.24
C ALA A 181 16.65 11.75 -22.56
N LEU A 182 15.95 11.16 -21.58
CA LEU A 182 14.59 10.65 -21.79
C LEU A 182 13.55 11.77 -21.93
N ASP A 183 12.58 11.56 -22.81
CA ASP A 183 11.42 12.44 -22.94
C ASP A 183 10.46 12.28 -21.76
N GLY A 184 9.71 13.34 -21.50
CA GLY A 184 8.54 13.30 -20.63
C GLY A 184 8.31 14.62 -19.86
N PRO A 185 7.08 14.82 -19.34
CA PRO A 185 6.73 16.01 -18.59
C PRO A 185 7.65 16.23 -17.39
N ARG A 186 8.13 17.47 -17.23
CA ARG A 186 9.09 17.86 -16.20
C ARG A 186 8.76 19.21 -15.61
N ASN A 187 8.99 19.35 -14.31
CA ASN A 187 9.12 20.65 -13.65
C ASN A 187 10.35 20.64 -12.72
N ARG A 188 10.38 21.56 -11.74
CA ARG A 188 11.49 21.63 -10.77
C ARG A 188 11.53 20.43 -9.81
N GLN A 189 10.40 19.82 -9.51
CA GLN A 189 10.25 18.77 -8.49
C GLN A 189 10.22 17.36 -9.06
N TYR A 190 9.70 17.18 -10.27
CA TYR A 190 9.40 15.88 -10.84
C TYR A 190 9.72 15.80 -12.33
N LYS A 191 10.04 14.58 -12.78
CA LYS A 191 10.10 14.21 -14.20
C LYS A 191 9.39 12.86 -14.37
N TYR A 192 8.36 12.85 -15.21
CA TYR A 192 7.80 11.61 -15.74
C TYR A 192 8.68 11.11 -16.88
N LEU A 193 8.87 9.80 -16.98
CA LEU A 193 9.76 9.19 -17.96
C LEU A 193 8.97 8.41 -18.99
N THR A 194 9.17 8.73 -20.26
CA THR A 194 8.59 7.99 -21.38
C THR A 194 9.44 6.76 -21.65
N LEU A 195 9.05 5.62 -21.08
CA LEU A 195 9.74 4.33 -21.24
C LEU A 195 9.02 3.48 -22.31
N LYS A 196 9.79 2.80 -23.16
CA LYS A 196 9.26 1.88 -24.16
C LYS A 196 8.94 0.51 -23.53
N GLY A 197 8.01 -0.22 -24.15
CA GLY A 197 7.72 -1.62 -23.80
C GLY A 197 7.14 -1.82 -22.39
N GLN A 198 6.58 -0.78 -21.79
CA GLN A 198 5.93 -0.89 -20.48
C GLN A 198 4.54 -1.51 -20.60
N PRO A 199 4.10 -2.29 -19.60
CA PRO A 199 2.79 -2.91 -19.60
C PRO A 199 1.66 -1.86 -19.63
N ALA A 200 0.59 -2.18 -20.36
CA ALA A 200 -0.63 -1.40 -20.34
C ALA A 200 -1.42 -1.64 -19.05
N GLN A 201 -2.37 -0.76 -18.76
CA GLN A 201 -3.27 -0.90 -17.61
C GLN A 201 -3.99 -2.24 -17.66
N GLY A 202 -4.05 -2.91 -16.50
CA GLY A 202 -4.70 -4.22 -16.35
C GLY A 202 -3.82 -5.42 -16.73
N ALA A 203 -2.64 -5.22 -17.32
CA ALA A 203 -1.66 -6.29 -17.45
C ALA A 203 -1.28 -6.80 -16.05
N ALA A 204 -1.25 -8.12 -15.88
CA ALA A 204 -1.10 -8.76 -14.58
C ALA A 204 0.03 -9.79 -14.58
N LEU A 205 0.71 -9.90 -13.44
CA LEU A 205 1.65 -10.99 -13.18
C LEU A 205 1.50 -11.48 -11.74
N PRO A 206 1.73 -12.78 -11.48
CA PRO A 206 1.79 -13.28 -10.11
C PRO A 206 2.94 -12.62 -9.37
N VAL A 207 2.73 -12.31 -8.10
CA VAL A 207 3.78 -11.85 -7.18
C VAL A 207 4.72 -13.03 -6.91
N GLY A 208 6.02 -12.80 -7.11
CA GLY A 208 7.07 -13.79 -6.85
C GLY A 208 7.81 -13.55 -5.54
N ALA A 209 7.99 -12.29 -5.13
CA ALA A 209 8.65 -11.93 -3.87
C ALA A 209 8.27 -10.53 -3.40
N PHE A 210 8.39 -10.31 -2.09
CA PHE A 210 8.41 -8.98 -1.49
C PHE A 210 9.84 -8.60 -1.08
N VAL A 211 10.28 -7.40 -1.45
CA VAL A 211 11.63 -6.91 -1.15
C VAL A 211 11.54 -5.56 -0.45
N ILE A 212 11.96 -5.55 0.82
CA ILE A 212 12.06 -4.35 1.65
C ILE A 212 13.38 -3.65 1.33
N LEU A 213 13.30 -2.39 0.91
CA LEU A 213 14.47 -1.60 0.56
C LEU A 213 15.12 -0.99 1.80
N ASP A 214 16.42 -1.22 1.94
CA ASP A 214 17.28 -0.68 2.99
C ASP A 214 18.46 0.05 2.34
N ARG A 215 18.22 1.29 1.91
CA ARG A 215 19.22 2.09 1.21
C ARG A 215 20.14 2.80 2.22
N HIS A 216 21.44 2.65 2.03
CA HIS A 216 22.48 3.31 2.83
C HIS A 216 23.12 4.46 2.07
N GLU A 217 23.40 5.56 2.77
CA GLU A 217 24.17 6.69 2.21
C GLU A 217 25.68 6.40 2.21
N VAL A 218 26.14 5.60 3.17
CA VAL A 218 27.52 5.13 3.28
C VAL A 218 27.70 3.90 2.37
N PRO A 219 28.86 3.73 1.70
CA PRO A 219 29.11 2.57 0.86
C PRO A 219 28.91 1.24 1.60
N VAL A 220 27.99 0.42 1.11
CA VAL A 220 27.76 -0.96 1.56
C VAL A 220 27.53 -1.85 0.33
N PRO A 221 28.01 -3.10 0.33
CA PRO A 221 27.74 -4.02 -0.76
C PRO A 221 26.24 -4.32 -0.87
N ALA A 222 25.73 -4.42 -2.09
CA ALA A 222 24.37 -4.87 -2.31
C ALA A 222 24.20 -6.32 -1.80
N ARG A 223 23.22 -6.53 -0.93
CA ARG A 223 22.91 -7.86 -0.38
C ARG A 223 21.42 -8.05 -0.24
N LEU A 224 20.95 -9.19 -0.72
CA LEU A 224 19.59 -9.67 -0.51
C LEU A 224 19.58 -10.72 0.61
N CYS A 225 18.93 -10.41 1.73
CA CYS A 225 18.83 -11.31 2.88
C CYS A 225 17.37 -11.70 3.11
N PRO A 226 17.05 -13.00 3.33
CA PRO A 226 15.72 -13.39 3.79
C PRO A 226 15.35 -12.69 5.09
N VAL A 227 14.09 -12.31 5.24
CA VAL A 227 13.53 -11.78 6.48
C VAL A 227 12.22 -12.48 6.81
N THR A 228 11.77 -12.36 8.05
CA THR A 228 10.53 -12.99 8.50
C THR A 228 9.31 -12.34 7.83
N PRO A 229 8.23 -13.10 7.58
CA PRO A 229 7.06 -12.59 6.87
C PRO A 229 6.35 -11.41 7.56
N ASP A 230 6.47 -11.26 8.88
CA ASP A 230 5.89 -10.13 9.62
C ASP A 230 6.51 -8.78 9.20
N VAL A 231 7.77 -8.77 8.78
CA VAL A 231 8.41 -7.57 8.22
C VAL A 231 7.69 -7.13 6.93
N ALA A 232 7.30 -8.07 6.08
CA ALA A 232 6.48 -7.75 4.91
C ALA A 232 5.06 -7.37 5.30
N MET A 233 4.44 -8.08 6.25
CA MET A 233 3.09 -7.75 6.71
C MET A 233 3.01 -6.29 7.18
N ASP A 234 3.94 -5.85 8.02
CA ASP A 234 4.00 -4.47 8.52
C ASP A 234 4.15 -3.46 7.37
N ALA A 235 5.02 -3.76 6.39
CA ALA A 235 5.20 -2.91 5.22
C ALA A 235 3.92 -2.86 4.36
N LEU A 236 3.28 -4.00 4.08
CA LEU A 236 2.08 -4.09 3.25
C LEU A 236 0.89 -3.39 3.90
N LEU A 237 0.66 -3.60 5.19
CA LEU A 237 -0.41 -2.94 5.94
C LEU A 237 -0.20 -1.42 6.01
N HIS A 238 1.05 -0.98 6.21
CA HIS A 238 1.36 0.45 6.24
C HIS A 238 1.25 1.11 4.86
N GLN A 239 1.62 0.40 3.79
CA GLN A 239 1.52 0.91 2.41
C GLN A 239 0.14 0.73 1.77
N ASN A 240 -0.74 -0.09 2.34
CA ASN A 240 -2.12 -0.22 1.88
C ASN A 240 -2.90 1.06 2.20
N PHE A 241 -3.37 1.74 1.16
CA PHE A 241 -4.18 2.94 1.29
C PHE A 241 -5.64 2.73 0.90
N THR A 242 -6.05 1.50 0.56
CA THR A 242 -7.47 1.15 0.42
C THR A 242 -8.08 0.98 1.81
N ARG A 243 -9.02 1.87 2.18
CA ARG A 243 -9.56 1.97 3.55
C ARG A 243 -10.97 1.44 3.72
N ASP A 244 -11.68 1.15 2.65
CA ASP A 244 -13.08 0.71 2.68
C ASP A 244 -13.22 -0.82 2.76
N ARG A 245 -12.12 -1.57 2.64
CA ARG A 245 -12.12 -3.04 2.75
C ARG A 245 -12.09 -3.49 4.20
N HIS A 246 -12.78 -4.60 4.45
CA HIS A 246 -12.83 -5.24 5.75
C HIS A 246 -11.42 -5.72 6.16
N SER A 247 -10.94 -5.20 7.28
CA SER A 247 -9.60 -5.46 7.85
C SER A 247 -9.29 -6.97 7.97
N ALA A 248 -10.25 -7.75 8.47
CA ALA A 248 -10.08 -9.21 8.58
C ALA A 248 -9.83 -9.91 7.24
N ASP A 249 -10.50 -9.50 6.16
CA ASP A 249 -10.31 -10.10 4.82
C ASP A 249 -8.92 -9.74 4.28
N ILE A 250 -8.49 -8.49 4.47
CA ILE A 250 -7.12 -8.05 4.11
C ILE A 250 -6.09 -8.87 4.87
N LEU A 251 -6.24 -8.98 6.20
CA LEU A 251 -5.31 -9.72 7.05
C LEU A 251 -5.19 -11.18 6.60
N GLN A 252 -6.32 -11.84 6.35
CA GLN A 252 -6.33 -13.24 5.91
C GLN A 252 -5.68 -13.41 4.53
N ALA A 253 -6.04 -12.56 3.56
CA ALA A 253 -5.51 -12.64 2.20
C ALA A 253 -4.00 -12.40 2.17
N MET A 254 -3.51 -11.35 2.85
CA MET A 254 -2.07 -11.08 2.96
C MET A 254 -1.34 -12.20 3.71
N ALA A 255 -1.89 -12.72 4.80
CA ALA A 255 -1.26 -13.79 5.56
C ALA A 255 -1.12 -15.08 4.75
N ALA A 256 -2.17 -15.45 4.00
CA ALA A 256 -2.15 -16.63 3.13
C ALA A 256 -1.19 -16.48 1.95
N SER A 257 -1.00 -15.26 1.45
CA SER A 257 -0.01 -14.97 0.41
C SER A 257 1.42 -15.04 0.95
N LEU A 258 1.66 -14.42 2.12
CA LEU A 258 2.99 -14.35 2.75
C LEU A 258 3.47 -15.70 3.31
N SER A 259 2.60 -16.68 3.53
CA SER A 259 3.01 -18.04 3.91
C SER A 259 3.70 -18.80 2.78
N ASN A 260 3.51 -18.37 1.52
CA ASN A 260 4.01 -19.04 0.33
C ASN A 260 5.04 -18.20 -0.45
N LEU A 261 5.17 -16.91 -0.15
CA LEU A 261 6.04 -16.00 -0.87
C LEU A 261 7.32 -15.68 -0.07
N PRO A 262 8.50 -15.74 -0.71
CA PRO A 262 9.72 -15.32 -0.06
C PRO A 262 9.73 -13.81 0.17
N VAL A 263 10.24 -13.42 1.34
CA VAL A 263 10.41 -12.02 1.74
C VAL A 263 11.89 -11.75 1.96
N PHE A 264 12.38 -10.67 1.38
CA PHE A 264 13.77 -10.26 1.50
C PHE A 264 13.92 -8.81 1.95
N ARG A 265 15.08 -8.50 2.51
CA ARG A 265 15.61 -7.15 2.63
C ARG A 265 16.77 -6.98 1.67
N LEU A 266 16.74 -5.91 0.87
CA LEU A 266 17.82 -5.49 0.01
C LEU A 266 18.55 -4.32 0.67
N SER A 267 19.74 -4.58 1.19
CA SER A 267 20.64 -3.53 1.69
C SER A 267 21.60 -3.11 0.57
N PHE A 268 21.70 -1.81 0.27
CA PHE A 268 22.55 -1.32 -0.83
C PHE A 268 22.87 0.18 -0.71
N SER A 269 23.99 0.61 -1.29
CA SER A 269 24.29 2.04 -1.49
C SER A 269 24.32 2.45 -2.98
N ALA A 270 24.85 1.57 -3.84
CA ALA A 270 24.96 1.80 -5.28
C ALA A 270 23.79 1.19 -6.05
N LEU A 271 23.28 1.90 -7.08
CA LEU A 271 22.13 1.45 -7.85
C LEU A 271 22.48 0.29 -8.78
N SER A 272 23.64 0.35 -9.44
CA SER A 272 24.13 -0.71 -10.32
C SER A 272 24.27 -2.04 -9.58
N ASP A 273 24.87 -2.02 -8.39
CA ASP A 273 25.02 -3.22 -7.55
C ASP A 273 23.66 -3.78 -7.10
N ALA A 274 22.70 -2.90 -6.76
CA ALA A 274 21.34 -3.32 -6.38
C ALA A 274 20.60 -4.00 -7.53
N VAL A 275 20.71 -3.46 -8.75
CA VAL A 275 20.15 -4.05 -9.97
C VAL A 275 20.77 -5.43 -10.21
N ALA A 276 22.10 -5.53 -10.23
CA ALA A 276 22.79 -6.79 -10.46
C ALA A 276 22.47 -7.85 -9.40
N CYS A 277 22.34 -7.44 -8.14
CA CYS A 277 21.95 -8.31 -7.03
C CYS A 277 20.54 -8.90 -7.24
N LEU A 278 19.57 -8.06 -7.63
CA LEU A 278 18.20 -8.49 -7.90
C LEU A 278 18.11 -9.39 -9.14
N GLU A 279 18.79 -9.04 -10.23
CA GLU A 279 18.83 -9.86 -11.46
C GLU A 279 19.42 -11.24 -11.21
N THR A 280 20.49 -11.31 -10.42
CA THR A 280 21.09 -12.59 -10.03
C THR A 280 20.11 -13.42 -9.21
N ALA A 281 19.51 -12.82 -8.18
CA ALA A 281 18.60 -13.49 -7.26
C ALA A 281 17.29 -13.97 -7.93
N PHE A 282 16.75 -13.20 -8.87
CA PHE A 282 15.47 -13.44 -9.51
C PHE A 282 15.59 -13.79 -11.00
N SER A 283 16.75 -14.31 -11.41
CA SER A 283 16.99 -14.86 -12.76
C SER A 283 16.10 -16.06 -13.07
N ARG A 284 15.68 -16.79 -12.04
CA ARG A 284 14.73 -17.90 -12.10
C ARG A 284 13.95 -17.97 -10.80
N TRP A 285 12.73 -18.46 -10.89
CA TRP A 285 11.91 -18.78 -9.71
C TRP A 285 12.05 -20.28 -9.39
N PRO A 286 11.92 -20.70 -8.12
CA PRO A 286 11.69 -22.10 -7.80
C PRO A 286 10.53 -22.65 -8.65
N ASP A 287 10.45 -23.96 -8.88
CA ASP A 287 9.37 -24.57 -9.68
C ASP A 287 8.02 -24.41 -8.96
N ILE A 288 7.37 -23.25 -9.14
CA ILE A 288 6.05 -22.91 -8.60
C ILE A 288 5.00 -22.87 -9.72
N GLY A 289 5.15 -23.75 -10.72
CA GLY A 289 4.32 -23.80 -11.92
C GLY A 289 4.53 -22.62 -12.87
N ALA A 290 4.00 -22.73 -14.08
CA ALA A 290 3.96 -21.64 -15.04
C ALA A 290 3.20 -20.43 -14.44
N PRO A 291 3.46 -19.19 -14.90
CA PRO A 291 2.59 -18.07 -14.57
C PRO A 291 1.21 -18.32 -15.20
N ASP A 292 0.33 -18.98 -14.46
CA ASP A 292 -1.04 -19.21 -14.90
C ASP A 292 -1.79 -17.88 -14.95
N ALA A 293 -2.87 -17.85 -15.74
CA ALA A 293 -3.85 -16.79 -15.66
C ALA A 293 -4.34 -16.65 -14.20
N PRO A 294 -4.64 -15.41 -13.74
CA PRO A 294 -5.17 -15.21 -12.41
C PRO A 294 -6.44 -16.05 -12.23
N ALA A 295 -6.47 -16.87 -11.17
CA ALA A 295 -7.71 -17.49 -10.74
C ALA A 295 -8.70 -16.38 -10.34
N PRO A 296 -10.02 -16.67 -10.27
CA PRO A 296 -11.01 -15.68 -9.89
C PRO A 296 -10.60 -14.98 -8.59
N ALA A 297 -10.47 -13.65 -8.63
CA ALA A 297 -10.13 -12.86 -7.48
C ALA A 297 -11.31 -12.85 -6.49
N LEU A 298 -11.02 -12.96 -5.20
CA LEU A 298 -12.06 -12.90 -4.17
C LEU A 298 -12.37 -11.44 -3.84
N PRO A 299 -13.63 -10.99 -3.90
CA PRO A 299 -13.98 -9.63 -3.51
C PRO A 299 -13.80 -9.48 -2.00
N PHE A 300 -13.25 -8.33 -1.58
CA PHE A 300 -13.19 -7.95 -0.18
C PHE A 300 -14.56 -7.46 0.28
N ARG A 301 -14.99 -7.87 1.48
CA ARG A 301 -16.15 -7.25 2.12
C ARG A 301 -15.84 -5.79 2.40
N LYS A 302 -16.88 -4.95 2.43
CA LYS A 302 -16.74 -3.57 2.91
C LYS A 302 -16.63 -3.56 4.43
N ALA A 303 -15.84 -2.66 4.96
CA ALA A 303 -15.83 -2.37 6.39
C ALA A 303 -17.22 -1.85 6.82
N GLY A 304 -17.65 -2.19 8.04
CA GLY A 304 -18.96 -1.82 8.57
C GLY A 304 -19.12 -0.30 8.68
N ILE A 305 -20.34 0.19 8.44
CA ILE A 305 -20.70 1.61 8.62
C ILE A 305 -21.21 1.77 10.07
N GLY A 306 -20.39 2.33 10.96
CA GLY A 306 -20.80 2.60 12.35
C GLY A 306 -19.68 3.20 13.17
N GLN A 307 -20.00 3.94 14.24
CA GLN A 307 -19.02 4.25 15.29
C GLN A 307 -18.98 3.07 16.24
N GLY A 308 -17.78 2.56 16.57
CA GLY A 308 -17.61 1.48 17.54
C GLY A 308 -18.42 1.81 18.79
N VAL A 309 -19.38 0.94 19.12
CA VAL A 309 -20.24 1.19 20.27
C VAL A 309 -19.36 1.14 21.51
N ARG A 310 -18.97 2.32 22.01
CA ARG A 310 -18.32 2.49 23.30
C ARG A 310 -19.27 1.96 24.37
N ARG A 311 -19.05 0.73 24.83
CA ARG A 311 -19.69 0.24 26.04
C ARG A 311 -18.78 0.54 27.22
N ALA A 312 -19.27 1.36 28.14
CA ALA A 312 -18.63 1.54 29.44
C ALA A 312 -18.51 0.16 30.11
N ARG A 313 -17.33 -0.15 30.63
CA ARG A 313 -17.09 -1.41 31.35
C ARG A 313 -17.39 -1.23 32.82
N ALA A 314 -18.06 -2.20 33.43
CA ALA A 314 -18.08 -2.30 34.87
C ALA A 314 -16.69 -2.73 35.37
N PRO A 315 -16.21 -2.24 36.53
CA PRO A 315 -14.89 -2.59 37.08
C PRO A 315 -14.66 -4.10 37.24
N ASP A 316 -15.72 -4.84 37.58
CA ASP A 316 -15.68 -6.28 37.88
C ASP A 316 -16.30 -7.14 36.77
N ALA A 317 -16.42 -6.60 35.55
CA ALA A 317 -16.91 -7.39 34.43
C ALA A 317 -15.93 -8.51 34.07
N LEU A 318 -16.45 -9.71 33.82
CA LEU A 318 -15.69 -10.76 33.15
C LEU A 318 -15.39 -10.31 31.72
N LEU A 319 -14.12 -10.18 31.38
CA LEU A 319 -13.66 -9.77 30.07
C LEU A 319 -13.24 -11.01 29.29
N GLY A 320 -13.68 -11.12 28.05
CA GLY A 320 -13.21 -12.16 27.14
C GLY A 320 -13.02 -11.64 25.73
N GLN A 321 -12.31 -12.41 24.92
CA GLN A 321 -12.19 -12.14 23.49
C GLN A 321 -13.58 -12.02 22.85
N ARG A 322 -13.75 -11.02 21.99
CA ARG A 322 -15.00 -10.81 21.28
C ARG A 322 -15.12 -11.82 20.14
N GLN A 323 -16.25 -12.51 20.06
CA GLN A 323 -16.51 -13.48 18.99
C GLN A 323 -16.44 -12.81 17.61
N GLY A 324 -15.77 -13.47 16.67
CA GLY A 324 -15.58 -12.98 15.30
C GLY A 324 -14.28 -12.17 15.09
N THR A 325 -13.53 -11.88 16.15
CA THR A 325 -12.18 -11.31 16.01
C THR A 325 -11.31 -12.28 15.22
N VAL A 326 -10.63 -11.80 14.19
CA VAL A 326 -9.75 -12.63 13.37
C VAL A 326 -8.33 -12.52 13.87
N GLU A 327 -7.77 -13.67 14.24
CA GLU A 327 -6.41 -13.81 14.71
C GLU A 327 -5.52 -14.48 13.65
N ARG A 328 -4.34 -13.92 13.41
CA ARG A 328 -3.29 -14.53 12.59
C ARG A 328 -1.92 -14.30 13.21
N THR A 329 -1.17 -15.38 13.41
CA THR A 329 0.27 -15.31 13.68
C THR A 329 1.02 -15.36 12.37
N ILE A 330 1.85 -14.36 12.10
CA ILE A 330 2.68 -14.28 10.90
C ILE A 330 4.12 -14.10 11.37
N GLY A 331 5.04 -14.97 10.91
CA GLY A 331 6.39 -15.04 11.48
C GLY A 331 6.33 -15.41 12.96
N GLY A 332 6.56 -14.43 13.84
CA GLY A 332 6.39 -14.56 15.31
C GLY A 332 5.51 -13.48 15.92
N SER A 333 4.81 -12.70 15.09
CA SER A 333 3.99 -11.56 15.52
C SER A 333 2.50 -11.91 15.40
N LEU A 334 1.74 -11.60 16.45
CA LEU A 334 0.29 -11.79 16.48
C LEU A 334 -0.41 -10.54 15.90
N TYR A 335 -1.32 -10.76 14.96
CA TYR A 335 -2.16 -9.73 14.36
C TYR A 335 -3.63 -10.05 14.64
N LEU A 336 -4.37 -9.03 15.07
CA LEU A 336 -5.80 -9.11 15.34
C LEU A 336 -6.55 -8.14 14.44
N ALA A 337 -7.65 -8.59 13.84
CA ALA A 337 -8.57 -7.74 13.09
C ALA A 337 -9.94 -7.75 13.77
N ASP A 338 -10.51 -6.56 13.93
CA ASP A 338 -11.82 -6.36 14.56
C ASP A 338 -12.97 -6.91 13.71
N VAL A 339 -14.11 -7.11 14.37
CA VAL A 339 -15.33 -7.68 13.78
C VAL A 339 -15.96 -6.72 12.76
N GLU A 340 -15.83 -5.42 12.99
CA GLU A 340 -16.39 -4.38 12.13
C GLU A 340 -15.57 -4.15 10.85
N GLY A 341 -14.33 -4.64 10.82
CA GLY A 341 -13.48 -4.56 9.64
C GLY A 341 -12.70 -3.25 9.51
N TRP A 342 -12.46 -2.50 10.59
CA TRP A 342 -11.84 -1.17 10.53
C TRP A 342 -10.33 -1.17 10.64
N ALA A 343 -9.77 -2.06 11.44
CA ALA A 343 -8.38 -1.99 11.85
C ALA A 343 -7.73 -3.37 11.97
N ILE A 344 -6.42 -3.37 11.78
CA ILE A 344 -5.55 -4.51 12.07
C ILE A 344 -4.57 -4.03 13.13
N HIS A 345 -4.47 -4.77 14.23
CA HIS A 345 -3.62 -4.45 15.36
C HIS A 345 -2.50 -5.49 15.45
N ARG A 346 -1.25 -5.02 15.39
CA ARG A 346 -0.08 -5.85 15.68
C ARG A 346 0.16 -5.85 17.19
N MET A 347 0.20 -7.03 17.78
CA MET A 347 0.46 -7.20 19.21
C MET A 347 1.97 -7.24 19.47
N ASP A 348 2.40 -6.62 20.58
CA ASP A 348 3.67 -6.97 21.20
C ASP A 348 3.55 -8.30 21.98
N PRO A 349 4.67 -8.91 22.42
CA PRO A 349 4.62 -10.21 23.10
C PRO A 349 3.78 -10.22 24.38
N ILE A 350 3.73 -9.11 25.14
CA ILE A 350 2.99 -9.03 26.40
C ILE A 350 1.50 -8.93 26.09
N ALA A 351 1.12 -8.06 25.15
CA ALA A 351 -0.26 -7.93 24.69
C ALA A 351 -0.79 -9.24 24.09
N ALA A 352 0.05 -9.99 23.36
CA ALA A 352 -0.29 -11.30 22.83
C ALA A 352 -0.52 -12.36 23.93
N ALA A 353 0.29 -12.36 24.99
CA ALA A 353 0.09 -13.24 26.12
C ALA A 353 -1.22 -12.92 26.87
N ILE A 354 -1.48 -11.64 27.14
CA ILE A 354 -2.72 -11.19 27.79
C ILE A 354 -3.94 -11.52 26.91
N TRP A 355 -3.83 -11.34 25.59
CA TRP A 355 -4.84 -11.77 24.63
C TRP A 355 -5.16 -13.26 24.76
N GLY A 356 -4.13 -14.12 24.87
CA GLY A 356 -4.30 -15.56 25.08
C GLY A 356 -5.04 -15.92 26.38
N VAL A 357 -4.80 -15.18 27.47
CA VAL A 357 -5.52 -15.41 28.74
C VAL A 357 -7.00 -15.07 28.61
N LEU A 358 -7.34 -14.05 27.82
CA LEU A 358 -8.73 -13.60 27.59
C LEU A 358 -9.58 -14.58 26.76
N ASP A 359 -9.01 -15.69 26.28
CA ASP A 359 -9.79 -16.78 25.66
C ASP A 359 -10.81 -17.36 26.67
N VAL A 360 -10.42 -17.42 27.94
CA VAL A 360 -11.33 -17.70 29.06
C VAL A 360 -11.75 -16.37 29.70
N PRO A 361 -13.05 -16.12 29.94
CA PRO A 361 -13.50 -14.89 30.58
C PRO A 361 -12.85 -14.70 31.95
N VAL A 362 -12.21 -13.55 32.16
CA VAL A 362 -11.40 -13.25 33.35
C VAL A 362 -11.64 -11.81 33.80
N THR A 363 -11.59 -11.56 35.11
CA THR A 363 -11.70 -10.22 35.66
C THR A 363 -10.37 -9.48 35.60
N ARG A 364 -10.43 -8.14 35.64
CA ARG A 364 -9.21 -7.33 35.70
C ARG A 364 -8.32 -7.65 36.92
N PRO A 365 -8.82 -7.79 38.16
CA PRO A 365 -8.00 -8.13 39.32
C PRO A 365 -7.28 -9.50 39.20
N GLU A 366 -7.91 -10.49 38.56
CA GLU A 366 -7.28 -11.79 38.30
C GLU A 366 -6.12 -11.67 37.31
N LEU A 367 -6.27 -10.88 36.25
CA LEU A 367 -5.20 -10.57 35.31
C LEU A 367 -4.05 -9.78 35.97
N GLU A 368 -4.38 -8.81 36.82
CA GLU A 368 -3.37 -8.05 37.60
C GLU A 368 -2.56 -9.00 38.49
N THR A 369 -3.24 -9.90 39.20
CA THR A 369 -2.58 -10.91 40.05
C THR A 369 -1.65 -11.80 39.24
N LEU A 370 -2.12 -12.33 38.10
CA LEU A 370 -1.31 -13.18 37.22
C LEU A 370 -0.05 -12.46 36.70
N LEU A 371 -0.17 -11.18 36.35
CA LEU A 371 0.96 -10.39 35.86
C LEU A 371 1.96 -10.05 36.97
N VAL A 372 1.48 -9.75 38.18
CA VAL A 372 2.33 -9.50 39.36
C VAL A 372 3.13 -10.75 39.72
N ASP A 373 2.51 -11.93 39.69
CA ASP A 373 3.18 -13.20 39.94
C ASP A 373 4.23 -13.54 38.85
N THR A 374 3.96 -13.13 37.61
CA THR A 374 4.86 -13.39 36.47
C THR A 374 6.05 -12.42 36.43
N PHE A 375 5.86 -11.17 36.84
CA PHE A 375 6.86 -10.09 36.79
C PHE A 375 7.04 -9.41 38.18
N PRO A 376 7.51 -10.14 39.20
CA PRO A 376 7.59 -9.66 40.57
C PRO A 376 8.54 -8.46 40.76
N GLU A 377 9.45 -8.24 39.82
CA GLU A 377 10.37 -7.11 39.79
C GLU A 377 9.73 -5.78 39.35
N VAL A 378 8.56 -5.85 38.72
CA VAL A 378 7.81 -4.67 38.27
C VAL A 378 6.81 -4.26 39.36
N GLY A 379 6.86 -3.00 39.78
CA GLY A 379 5.95 -2.50 40.81
C GLY A 379 4.48 -2.65 40.43
N HIS A 380 3.66 -3.13 41.38
CA HIS A 380 2.23 -3.39 41.22
C HIS A 380 1.47 -2.24 40.54
N ASP A 381 1.68 -1.01 40.99
CA ASP A 381 0.98 0.18 40.45
C ASP A 381 1.25 0.39 38.95
N ARG A 382 2.46 0.04 38.50
CA ARG A 382 2.83 0.11 37.09
C ARG A 382 2.12 -0.97 36.28
N ILE A 383 2.08 -2.20 36.78
CA ILE A 383 1.35 -3.31 36.13
C ILE A 383 -0.13 -2.94 36.00
N ALA A 384 -0.77 -2.50 37.09
CA ALA A 384 -2.19 -2.13 37.08
C ALA A 384 -2.48 -0.98 36.10
N ALA A 385 -1.60 0.03 36.04
CA ALA A 385 -1.75 1.15 35.09
C ALA A 385 -1.56 0.70 33.63
N ASP A 386 -0.56 -0.14 33.34
CA ASP A 386 -0.23 -0.58 31.99
C ASP A 386 -1.30 -1.55 31.46
N LEU A 387 -1.75 -2.50 32.29
CA LEU A 387 -2.85 -3.40 31.97
C LEU A 387 -4.15 -2.61 31.74
N GLY A 388 -4.46 -1.62 32.59
CA GLY A 388 -5.64 -0.77 32.41
C GLY A 388 -5.66 -0.10 31.03
N ARG A 389 -4.53 0.49 30.61
CA ARG A 389 -4.42 1.13 29.28
C ARG A 389 -4.53 0.12 28.14
N LEU A 390 -3.94 -1.07 28.27
CA LEU A 390 -4.03 -2.12 27.27
C LEU A 390 -5.47 -2.61 27.11
N LEU A 391 -6.13 -2.92 28.23
CA LEU A 391 -7.53 -3.33 28.20
C LEU A 391 -8.34 -2.23 27.55
N ASP A 392 -8.26 -0.97 27.98
CA ASP A 392 -8.99 0.15 27.35
C ASP A 392 -8.76 0.23 25.84
N HIS A 393 -7.52 0.01 25.37
CA HIS A 393 -7.23 -0.10 23.96
C HIS A 393 -8.00 -1.25 23.29
N PHE A 394 -8.02 -2.44 23.89
CA PHE A 394 -8.74 -3.61 23.35
C PHE A 394 -10.25 -3.40 23.20
N ALA A 395 -10.98 -2.76 24.13
CA ALA A 395 -12.40 -2.47 23.84
C ALA A 395 -12.57 -1.28 22.92
N HIS A 396 -11.68 -0.29 22.96
CA HIS A 396 -11.76 0.80 21.98
C HIS A 396 -11.61 0.27 20.55
N ALA A 397 -10.74 -0.72 20.38
CA ALA A 397 -10.54 -1.48 19.16
C ALA A 397 -11.63 -2.54 18.88
N GLY A 398 -12.60 -2.73 19.79
CA GLY A 398 -13.66 -3.72 19.62
C GLY A 398 -13.20 -5.18 19.68
N LEU A 399 -12.03 -5.46 20.26
CA LEU A 399 -11.41 -6.80 20.33
C LEU A 399 -11.90 -7.64 21.52
N ILE A 400 -12.38 -7.00 22.59
CA ILE A 400 -12.87 -7.67 23.80
C ILE A 400 -14.26 -7.17 24.19
N GLU A 401 -15.00 -8.01 24.89
CA GLU A 401 -16.34 -7.69 25.39
C GLU A 401 -16.56 -8.18 26.82
N ALA A 402 -17.53 -7.57 27.51
CA ALA A 402 -18.01 -8.09 28.78
C ALA A 402 -18.84 -9.35 28.52
N LYS A 403 -18.50 -10.42 29.23
CA LYS A 403 -19.22 -11.70 29.22
C LYS A 403 -20.18 -11.73 30.40
N ALA A 404 -21.35 -12.33 30.21
CA ALA A 404 -22.22 -12.63 31.34
C ALA A 404 -21.52 -13.68 32.22
N GLY A 405 -21.52 -13.49 33.54
CA GLY A 405 -21.11 -14.53 34.47
C GLY A 405 -22.00 -15.75 34.28
N GLY A 406 -21.37 -16.91 34.10
CA GLY A 406 -22.06 -18.19 33.97
C GLY A 406 -22.80 -18.61 35.23
#